data_AF-A0AAD3M727-F1
#
_entry.id   AF-A0AAD3M727-F1
#
_cell.length_a   1.000
_cell.length_b   1.000
_cell.length_c   1.000
_cell.angle_alpha   90.00
_cell.angle_beta   90.00
_cell.angle_gamma   90.00
#
_symmetry.space_group_name_H-M   'P 1'
#
loop_
_entity.id
_entity.type
_entity.pdbx_description
1 polymer ?
#
loop_
_entity_poly.entity_id
_entity_poly.type
_entity_poly.pdbx_seq_one_letter_code
_entity_poly.pdbx_strand_id
1 'polypeptide(L)'
;MGDHIRELKMSLSQIQSLRVAAVLGDCLDQLDILGHTLMVQIGRERGTVEAPERVRLAKLRRDCQYIWQQVSTLHLELEEKQSFSSLLQVVEEEEQRKKAENVQREAKREVKQRKQALQIQQGEIEQKNEKLKELSWVSKDLRYQLNEQASMIVNQRMIAEKCIELKLQQIQRETIQAEKLLEDQLELLQKQLKDEARVHEESEKFLQNQHEGLQLQLQQWQEHTQQMLQEKEQQLNHVHCKRTVNLEKLSEMRRKFKQMEQVAMEDREEQEKLRQQQAEARAATKLQAWWRGCMVRRGLGSFKKAEEDKKGKKKKDGKKKKKK
;
A
#
# COMPACT_ATOMS: atom_id res chain seq x y z
N MET A 1 74.16 92.15 5.75
CA MET A 1 75.22 92.75 6.60
C MET A 1 76.14 91.68 7.20
N GLY A 2 76.47 90.61 6.46
CA GLY A 2 77.34 89.53 6.94
C GLY A 2 78.74 89.52 6.32
N ASP A 3 78.94 90.23 5.21
CA ASP A 3 80.15 90.09 4.38
C ASP A 3 81.27 91.06 4.78
N HIS A 4 80.98 92.32 5.15
CA HIS A 4 82.02 93.25 5.64
C HIS A 4 82.58 92.92 7.03
N ILE A 5 81.87 92.11 7.83
CA ILE A 5 82.40 91.63 9.12
C ILE A 5 83.28 90.38 8.94
N ARG A 6 83.12 89.63 7.83
CA ARG A 6 84.07 88.58 7.48
C ARG A 6 85.40 89.21 7.03
N GLU A 7 85.41 90.26 6.22
CA GLU A 7 86.66 90.92 5.79
C GLU A 7 87.51 91.45 6.95
N LEU A 8 86.93 92.09 7.97
CA LEU A 8 87.69 92.61 9.12
C LEU A 8 88.21 91.54 10.11
N LYS A 9 87.75 90.29 9.99
CA LYS A 9 88.29 89.15 10.77
C LYS A 9 89.36 88.36 10.02
N MET A 10 89.63 88.71 8.76
CA MET A 10 90.47 87.93 7.84
C MET A 10 91.84 88.57 7.60
N SER A 11 92.19 89.60 8.38
CA SER A 11 93.49 90.26 8.34
C SER A 11 94.18 90.26 9.70
N LEU A 12 95.46 89.92 9.70
CA LEU A 12 96.32 90.05 10.88
C LEU A 12 96.93 91.46 10.90
N SER A 13 97.21 92.02 12.08
CA SER A 13 97.98 93.26 12.14
C SER A 13 99.35 93.05 11.49
N GLN A 14 99.92 94.07 10.84
CA GLN A 14 101.16 93.94 10.07
C GLN A 14 102.33 93.32 10.85
N ILE A 15 102.45 93.63 12.15
CA ILE A 15 103.46 93.04 13.03
C ILE A 15 103.18 91.55 13.30
N GLN A 16 101.91 91.16 13.44
CA GLN A 16 101.52 89.76 13.63
C GLN A 16 101.68 88.96 12.34
N SER A 17 101.34 89.54 11.19
CA SER A 17 101.49 88.91 9.87
C SER A 17 102.96 88.57 9.59
N LEU A 18 103.87 89.51 9.82
CA LEU A 18 105.31 89.31 9.61
C LEU A 18 105.92 88.31 10.61
N ARG A 19 105.49 88.34 11.88
CA ARG A 19 105.94 87.34 12.87
C ARG A 19 105.50 85.93 12.50
N VAL A 20 104.25 85.77 12.05
CA VAL A 20 103.73 84.48 11.62
C VAL A 20 104.39 84.05 10.31
N ALA A 21 104.59 84.95 9.35
CA ALA A 21 105.31 84.66 8.12
C ALA A 21 106.75 84.18 8.38
N ALA A 22 107.50 84.83 9.28
CA ALA A 22 108.85 84.40 9.64
C ALA A 22 108.87 82.96 10.20
N VAL A 23 107.92 82.62 11.08
CA VAL A 23 107.79 81.25 11.62
C VAL A 23 107.36 80.26 10.55
N LEU A 24 106.51 80.67 9.59
CA LEU A 24 106.13 79.82 8.46
C LEU A 24 107.28 79.61 7.49
N GLY A 25 108.17 80.60 7.30
CA GLY A 25 109.42 80.48 6.55
C GLY A 25 110.33 79.41 7.13
N ASP A 26 110.57 79.47 8.45
CA ASP A 26 111.32 78.43 9.16
C ASP A 26 110.64 77.05 9.03
N CYS A 27 109.30 77.00 9.07
CA CYS A 27 108.54 75.77 8.83
C CYS A 27 108.71 75.23 7.40
N LEU A 28 108.80 76.09 6.39
CA LEU A 28 109.01 75.69 4.99
C LEU A 28 110.39 75.08 4.81
N ASP A 29 111.41 75.69 5.40
CA ASP A 29 112.77 75.17 5.37
C ASP A 29 112.85 73.80 6.06
N GLN A 30 112.20 73.65 7.22
CA GLN A 30 112.10 72.37 7.92
C GLN A 30 111.33 71.32 7.11
N LEU A 31 110.23 71.70 6.46
CA LEU A 31 109.44 70.82 5.59
C LEU A 31 110.20 70.40 4.34
N ASP A 32 111.07 71.26 3.80
CA ASP A 32 111.89 70.95 2.63
C ASP A 32 113.04 70.00 3.01
N ILE A 33 113.66 70.20 4.17
CA ILE A 33 114.61 69.25 4.78
C ILE A 33 113.93 67.90 5.01
N LEU A 34 112.71 67.89 5.57
CA LEU A 34 111.90 66.67 5.75
C LEU A 34 111.57 66.00 4.41
N GLY A 35 111.17 66.78 3.40
CA GLY A 35 110.87 66.31 2.05
C GLY A 35 112.08 65.63 1.38
N HIS A 36 113.26 66.23 1.51
CA HIS A 36 114.51 65.65 1.05
C HIS A 36 114.93 64.41 1.86
N THR A 37 114.77 64.44 3.18
CA THR A 37 115.07 63.30 4.05
C THR A 37 114.17 62.10 3.72
N LEU A 38 112.87 62.32 3.52
CA LEU A 38 111.91 61.30 3.08
C LEU A 38 112.22 60.79 1.67
N MET A 39 112.68 61.64 0.75
CA MET A 39 113.11 61.24 -0.59
C MET A 39 114.33 60.29 -0.54
N VAL A 40 115.28 60.56 0.36
CA VAL A 40 116.46 59.72 0.57
C VAL A 40 116.08 58.40 1.26
N GLN A 41 115.16 58.41 2.23
CA GLN A 41 114.69 57.20 2.90
C GLN A 41 113.94 56.25 1.94
N ILE A 42 113.03 56.79 1.11
CA ILE A 42 112.37 56.03 0.04
C ILE A 42 113.38 55.45 -0.97
N GLY A 43 114.50 56.16 -1.19
CA GLY A 43 115.60 55.70 -2.05
C GLY A 43 116.50 54.62 -1.41
N ARG A 44 116.70 54.67 -0.08
CA ARG A 44 117.57 53.76 0.68
C ARG A 44 116.89 52.45 1.06
N GLU A 45 115.58 52.43 1.27
CA GLU A 45 114.79 51.21 1.52
C GLU A 45 114.62 50.31 0.28
N ARG A 46 115.59 50.32 -0.66
CA ARG A 46 115.61 49.42 -1.83
C ARG A 46 115.86 47.97 -1.47
N GLY A 47 116.51 47.69 -0.34
CA GLY A 47 116.72 46.35 0.18
C GLY A 47 115.93 46.13 1.47
N THR A 48 115.14 45.04 1.48
CA THR A 48 114.45 44.42 2.63
C THR A 48 113.23 45.16 3.23
N VAL A 49 112.03 44.59 2.94
CA VAL A 49 110.75 44.61 3.72
C VAL A 49 110.18 46.04 3.95
N GLU A 50 109.05 46.53 3.42
CA GLU A 50 107.70 45.99 3.22
C GLU A 50 106.95 46.88 2.20
N ALA A 51 106.25 46.32 1.20
CA ALA A 51 105.42 47.10 0.25
C ALA A 51 104.45 48.11 0.90
N PRO A 52 103.79 47.83 2.05
CA PRO A 52 102.93 48.81 2.72
C PRO A 52 103.70 50.01 3.29
N GLU A 53 104.95 49.85 3.72
CA GLU A 53 105.76 50.94 4.28
C GLU A 53 106.17 51.95 3.21
N ARG A 54 106.57 51.47 2.02
CA ARG A 54 106.85 52.35 0.88
C ARG A 54 105.61 53.14 0.44
N VAL A 55 104.43 52.53 0.45
CA VAL A 55 103.17 53.22 0.13
C VAL A 55 102.84 54.28 1.17
N ARG A 56 103.07 53.99 2.46
CA ARG A 56 102.91 54.96 3.56
C ARG A 56 103.90 56.12 3.43
N LEU A 57 105.18 55.87 3.18
CA LEU A 57 106.19 56.91 3.00
C LEU A 57 105.94 57.75 1.73
N ALA A 58 105.52 57.12 0.63
CA ALA A 58 105.13 57.84 -0.58
C ALA A 58 103.86 58.69 -0.38
N LYS A 59 102.95 58.29 0.52
CA LYS A 59 101.81 59.09 0.94
C LYS A 59 102.27 60.25 1.82
N LEU A 60 103.06 59.99 2.85
CA LEU A 60 103.60 61.00 3.75
C LEU A 60 104.40 62.07 2.99
N ARG A 61 105.20 61.68 1.99
CA ARG A 61 105.89 62.63 1.11
C ARG A 61 104.93 63.53 0.34
N ARG A 62 103.85 62.97 -0.22
CA ARG A 62 102.81 63.75 -0.92
C ARG A 62 102.09 64.69 0.05
N ASP A 63 101.81 64.23 1.26
CA ASP A 63 101.20 65.02 2.31
C ASP A 63 102.14 66.17 2.73
N CYS A 64 103.45 65.91 2.91
CA CYS A 64 104.45 66.93 3.20
C CYS A 64 104.60 67.95 2.06
N GLN A 65 104.60 67.50 0.80
CA GLN A 65 104.64 68.40 -0.36
C GLN A 65 103.38 69.26 -0.47
N TYR A 66 102.21 68.68 -0.18
CA TYR A 66 100.95 69.41 -0.14
C TYR A 66 100.94 70.44 0.98
N ILE A 67 101.36 70.06 2.20
CA ILE A 67 101.50 70.99 3.33
C ILE A 67 102.49 72.10 3.00
N TRP A 68 103.65 71.77 2.39
CA TRP A 68 104.61 72.77 1.95
C TRP A 68 104.00 73.76 0.96
N GLN A 69 103.23 73.30 -0.03
CA GLN A 69 102.52 74.18 -0.98
C GLN A 69 101.50 75.08 -0.28
N GLN A 70 100.74 74.55 0.67
CA GLN A 70 99.76 75.34 1.43
C GLN A 70 100.41 76.34 2.37
N VAL A 71 101.48 75.95 3.07
CA VAL A 71 102.26 76.81 3.95
C VAL A 71 103.01 77.88 3.15
N SER A 72 103.49 77.56 1.95
CA SER A 72 104.17 78.51 1.06
C SER A 72 103.20 79.54 0.51
N THR A 73 102.00 79.10 0.11
CA THR A 73 100.92 80.00 -0.33
C THR A 73 100.44 80.90 0.82
N LEU A 74 100.29 80.34 2.03
CA LEU A 74 99.94 81.10 3.24
C LEU A 74 101.04 82.10 3.63
N HIS A 75 102.31 81.70 3.57
CA HIS A 75 103.47 82.55 3.86
C HIS A 75 103.50 83.76 2.92
N LEU A 76 103.35 83.53 1.61
CA LEU A 76 103.25 84.59 0.60
C LEU A 76 102.02 85.50 0.81
N GLU A 77 100.85 84.93 1.11
CA GLU A 77 99.63 85.71 1.38
C GLU A 77 99.73 86.59 2.64
N LEU A 78 100.47 86.14 3.65
CA LEU A 78 100.73 86.90 4.87
C LEU A 78 101.80 87.99 4.69
N GLU A 79 102.82 87.75 3.87
CA GLU A 79 103.84 88.75 3.53
C GLU A 79 103.31 89.86 2.62
N GLU A 80 102.55 89.50 1.58
CA GLU A 80 102.12 90.44 0.55
C GLU A 80 100.76 91.10 0.84
N LYS A 81 99.80 90.33 1.35
CA LYS A 81 98.38 90.73 1.41
C LYS A 81 97.82 90.81 2.83
N GLN A 82 98.61 90.44 3.85
CA GLN A 82 98.20 90.35 5.26
C GLN A 82 96.92 89.51 5.47
N SER A 83 96.69 88.51 4.63
CA SER A 83 95.48 87.67 4.61
C SER A 83 95.85 86.19 4.75
N PHE A 84 94.91 85.38 5.20
CA PHE A 84 95.03 83.92 5.33
C PHE A 84 93.83 83.18 4.70
N SER A 85 93.17 83.82 3.73
CA SER A 85 91.97 83.31 3.05
C SER A 85 92.18 81.96 2.36
N SER A 86 93.36 81.71 1.76
CA SER A 86 93.63 80.45 1.07
C SER A 86 93.64 79.25 2.03
N LEU A 87 94.27 79.38 3.20
CA LEU A 87 94.22 78.32 4.22
C LEU A 87 92.80 78.07 4.71
N LEU A 88 92.00 79.12 4.90
CA LEU A 88 90.61 78.97 5.33
C LEU A 88 89.77 78.23 4.29
N GLN A 89 89.97 78.54 3.01
CA GLN A 89 89.32 77.85 1.90
C GLN A 89 89.74 76.37 1.85
N VAL A 90 91.03 76.06 2.02
CA VAL A 90 91.51 74.68 2.10
C VAL A 90 90.95 73.93 3.31
N VAL A 91 90.81 74.59 4.47
CA VAL A 91 90.18 74.01 5.66
C VAL A 91 88.69 73.78 5.44
N GLU A 92 87.96 74.72 4.83
CA GLU A 92 86.55 74.53 4.47
C GLU A 92 86.39 73.41 3.44
N GLU A 93 87.24 73.33 2.42
CA GLU A 93 87.26 72.26 1.41
C GLU A 93 87.56 70.88 2.06
N GLU A 94 88.51 70.80 2.99
CA GLU A 94 88.80 69.59 3.77
C GLU A 94 87.64 69.19 4.68
N GLU A 95 86.98 70.15 5.34
CA GLU A 95 85.78 69.89 6.14
C GLU A 95 84.62 69.38 5.29
N GLN A 96 84.39 70.00 4.12
CA GLN A 96 83.36 69.55 3.18
C GLN A 96 83.70 68.18 2.61
N ARG A 97 84.97 67.90 2.31
CA ARG A 97 85.43 66.57 1.89
C ARG A 97 85.17 65.52 2.97
N LYS A 98 85.48 65.82 4.24
CA LYS A 98 85.20 64.92 5.37
C LYS A 98 83.70 64.70 5.57
N LYS A 99 82.88 65.74 5.48
CA LYS A 99 81.41 65.64 5.55
C LYS A 99 80.86 64.77 4.40
N ALA A 100 81.31 65.01 3.17
CA ALA A 100 80.94 64.23 2.00
C ALA A 100 81.37 62.76 2.10
N GLU A 101 82.59 62.48 2.57
CA GLU A 101 83.05 61.11 2.83
C GLU A 101 82.21 60.41 3.91
N ASN A 102 81.82 61.11 4.96
CA ASN A 102 81.01 60.53 6.04
C ASN A 102 79.59 60.20 5.54
N VAL A 103 78.96 61.12 4.80
CA VAL A 103 77.68 60.90 4.12
C VAL A 103 77.78 59.73 3.15
N GLN A 104 78.87 59.61 2.40
CA GLN A 104 79.07 58.49 1.47
C GLN A 104 79.27 57.16 2.20
N ARG A 105 79.93 57.14 3.36
CA ARG A 105 80.07 55.94 4.20
C ARG A 105 78.74 55.52 4.81
N GLU A 106 77.96 56.47 5.30
CA GLU A 106 76.61 56.22 5.82
C GLU A 106 75.68 55.70 4.72
N ALA A 107 75.65 56.35 3.55
CA ALA A 107 74.90 55.87 2.39
C ALA A 107 75.31 54.44 1.97
N LYS A 108 76.61 54.12 1.98
CA LYS A 108 77.09 52.74 1.71
C LYS A 108 76.60 51.73 2.76
N ARG A 109 76.57 52.12 4.04
CA ARG A 109 76.06 51.28 5.13
C ARG A 109 74.55 51.06 4.98
N GLU A 110 73.79 52.11 4.71
CA GLU A 110 72.35 52.04 4.48
C GLU A 110 72.01 51.18 3.26
N VAL A 111 72.70 51.36 2.14
CA VAL A 111 72.51 50.53 0.94
C VAL A 111 72.81 49.06 1.25
N LYS A 112 73.86 48.78 2.03
CA LYS A 112 74.19 47.40 2.43
C LYS A 112 73.10 46.81 3.34
N GLN A 113 72.60 47.56 4.31
CA GLN A 113 71.52 47.15 5.20
C GLN A 113 70.21 46.92 4.42
N ARG A 114 69.83 47.84 3.52
CA ARG A 114 68.66 47.70 2.64
C ARG A 114 68.78 46.46 1.75
N LYS A 115 69.97 46.21 1.20
CA LYS A 115 70.22 45.00 0.39
C LYS A 115 70.06 43.72 1.22
N GLN A 116 70.56 43.69 2.45
CA GLN A 116 70.37 42.56 3.36
C GLN A 116 68.88 42.37 3.73
N ALA A 117 68.17 43.46 4.05
CA ALA A 117 66.75 43.41 4.36
C ALA A 117 65.91 42.91 3.16
N LEU A 118 66.21 43.38 1.95
CA LEU A 118 65.58 42.90 0.72
C LEU A 118 65.86 41.42 0.47
N GLN A 119 67.08 40.96 0.73
CA GLN A 119 67.45 39.55 0.57
C GLN A 119 66.69 38.65 1.56
N ILE A 120 66.52 39.09 2.80
CA ILE A 120 65.70 38.38 3.80
C ILE A 120 64.23 38.34 3.35
N GLN A 121 63.69 39.48 2.92
CA GLN A 121 62.30 39.54 2.42
C GLN A 121 62.07 38.66 1.19
N GLN A 122 63.04 38.59 0.27
CA GLN A 122 62.98 37.69 -0.88
C GLN A 122 62.89 36.22 -0.44
N GLY A 123 63.74 35.80 0.52
CA GLY A 123 63.67 34.44 1.06
C GLY A 123 62.35 34.13 1.76
N GLU A 124 61.77 35.09 2.50
CA GLU A 124 60.44 34.91 3.11
C GLU A 124 59.32 34.80 2.06
N ILE A 125 59.39 35.58 0.98
CA ILE A 125 58.42 35.52 -0.12
C ILE A 125 58.52 34.18 -0.85
N GLU A 126 59.73 33.66 -1.08
CA GLU A 126 59.96 32.36 -1.69
C GLU A 126 59.36 31.23 -0.85
N GLN A 127 59.63 31.20 0.46
CA GLN A 127 59.04 30.22 1.37
C GLN A 127 57.51 30.31 1.41
N LYS A 128 56.94 31.53 1.41
CA LYS A 128 55.50 31.72 1.35
C LYS A 128 54.93 31.22 0.02
N ASN A 129 55.61 31.45 -1.10
CA ASN A 129 55.21 30.96 -2.42
C ASN A 129 55.25 29.43 -2.51
N GLU A 130 56.23 28.77 -1.91
CA GLU A 130 56.30 27.31 -1.83
C GLU A 130 55.11 26.75 -1.02
N LYS A 131 54.86 27.28 0.18
CA LYS A 131 53.68 26.91 0.98
C LYS A 131 52.38 27.15 0.22
N LEU A 132 52.29 28.24 -0.54
CA LEU A 132 51.11 28.57 -1.33
C LEU A 132 50.91 27.58 -2.50
N LYS A 133 52.01 27.09 -3.11
CA LYS A 133 51.96 26.01 -4.11
C LYS A 133 51.52 24.68 -3.48
N GLU A 134 52.05 24.33 -2.32
CA GLU A 134 51.64 23.13 -1.58
C GLU A 134 50.15 23.18 -1.23
N LEU A 135 49.67 24.28 -0.63
CA LEU A 135 48.26 24.48 -0.32
C LEU A 135 47.39 24.45 -1.59
N SER A 136 47.86 25.05 -2.69
CA SER A 136 47.16 24.99 -3.98
C SER A 136 47.05 23.57 -4.52
N TRP A 137 48.11 22.77 -4.39
CA TRP A 137 48.12 21.36 -4.77
C TRP A 137 47.17 20.54 -3.89
N VAL A 138 47.25 20.67 -2.57
CA VAL A 138 46.34 19.99 -1.63
C VAL A 138 44.88 20.38 -1.90
N SER A 139 44.60 21.65 -2.16
CA SER A 139 43.26 22.11 -2.52
C SER A 139 42.76 21.51 -3.84
N LYS A 140 43.63 21.30 -4.83
CA LYS A 140 43.28 20.58 -6.07
C LYS A 140 42.99 19.11 -5.77
N ASP A 141 43.86 18.43 -5.03
CA ASP A 141 43.70 17.02 -4.67
C ASP A 141 42.39 16.76 -3.91
N LEU A 142 42.11 17.56 -2.87
CA LEU A 142 40.86 17.48 -2.11
C LEU A 142 39.62 17.74 -2.98
N ARG A 143 39.71 18.65 -3.96
CA ARG A 143 38.62 18.86 -4.94
C ARG A 143 38.39 17.65 -5.83
N TYR A 144 39.46 16.99 -6.29
CA TYR A 144 39.35 15.76 -7.07
C TYR A 144 38.71 14.64 -6.25
N GLN A 145 39.18 14.41 -5.02
CA GLN A 145 38.61 13.42 -4.11
C GLN A 145 37.14 13.68 -3.81
N LEU A 146 36.77 14.94 -3.55
CA LEU A 146 35.37 15.31 -3.30
C LEU A 146 34.48 15.05 -4.52
N ASN A 147 34.96 15.38 -5.73
CA ASN A 147 34.22 15.15 -6.97
C ASN A 147 34.08 13.66 -7.31
N GLU A 148 35.11 12.87 -7.03
CA GLU A 148 35.08 11.41 -7.17
C GLU A 148 34.08 10.79 -6.20
N GLN A 149 34.12 11.17 -4.91
CA GLN A 149 33.16 10.71 -3.90
C GLN A 149 31.73 11.11 -4.27
N ALA A 150 31.51 12.34 -4.73
CA ALA A 150 30.20 12.78 -5.20
C ALA A 150 29.69 11.91 -6.37
N SER A 151 30.56 11.59 -7.33
CA SER A 151 30.23 10.71 -8.47
C SER A 151 29.94 9.27 -8.01
N MET A 152 30.70 8.75 -7.06
CA MET A 152 30.46 7.43 -6.46
C MET A 152 29.10 7.37 -5.76
N ILE A 153 28.73 8.37 -4.97
CA ILE A 153 27.44 8.43 -4.28
C ILE A 153 26.28 8.47 -5.28
N VAL A 154 26.40 9.26 -6.35
CA VAL A 154 25.37 9.32 -7.41
C VAL A 154 25.21 7.96 -8.10
N ASN A 155 26.32 7.30 -8.44
CA ASN A 155 26.26 5.97 -9.06
C ASN A 155 25.67 4.92 -8.13
N GLN A 156 26.05 4.91 -6.85
CA GLN A 156 25.47 4.01 -5.85
C GLN A 156 23.97 4.24 -5.69
N ARG A 157 23.52 5.49 -5.64
CA ARG A 157 22.10 5.83 -5.61
C ARG A 157 21.37 5.30 -6.85
N MET A 158 21.91 5.53 -8.05
CA MET A 158 21.29 5.05 -9.30
C MET A 158 21.16 3.52 -9.32
N ILE A 159 22.18 2.80 -8.83
CA ILE A 159 22.14 1.34 -8.73
C ILE A 159 21.05 0.91 -7.73
N ALA A 160 20.99 1.52 -6.56
CA ALA A 160 19.99 1.22 -5.54
C ALA A 160 18.56 1.48 -6.05
N GLU A 161 18.33 2.60 -6.73
CA GLU A 161 17.04 2.94 -7.35
C GLU A 161 16.62 1.89 -8.37
N LYS A 162 17.53 1.50 -9.29
CA LYS A 162 17.26 0.43 -10.27
C LYS A 162 16.97 -0.92 -9.61
N CYS A 163 17.68 -1.27 -8.54
CA CYS A 163 17.43 -2.50 -7.79
C CYS A 163 16.03 -2.50 -7.16
N ILE A 164 15.59 -1.37 -6.60
CA ILE A 164 14.25 -1.23 -6.04
C ILE A 164 13.20 -1.31 -7.16
N GLU A 165 13.41 -0.62 -8.27
CA GLU A 165 12.50 -0.63 -9.42
C GLU A 165 12.32 -2.04 -9.99
N LEU A 166 13.40 -2.78 -10.20
CA LEU A 166 13.32 -4.17 -10.69
C LEU A 166 12.57 -5.08 -9.72
N LYS A 167 12.79 -4.92 -8.40
CA LYS A 167 12.04 -5.68 -7.38
C LYS A 167 10.55 -5.34 -7.41
N LEU A 168 10.20 -4.06 -7.54
CA LEU A 168 8.81 -3.63 -7.65
C LEU A 168 8.15 -4.20 -8.91
N GLN A 169 8.83 -4.15 -10.06
CA GLN A 169 8.32 -4.74 -11.31
C GLN A 169 8.15 -6.26 -11.20
N GLN A 170 9.06 -6.96 -10.52
CA GLN A 170 8.94 -8.39 -10.30
C GLN A 170 7.71 -8.70 -9.44
N ILE A 171 7.58 -8.06 -8.27
CA ILE A 171 6.44 -8.24 -7.37
C ILE A 171 5.14 -7.92 -8.11
N GLN A 172 5.09 -6.82 -8.86
CA GLN A 172 3.90 -6.44 -9.63
C GLN A 172 3.51 -7.49 -10.67
N ARG A 173 4.48 -8.13 -11.34
CA ARG A 173 4.20 -9.22 -12.28
C ARG A 173 3.66 -10.45 -11.57
N GLU A 174 4.27 -10.82 -10.45
CA GLU A 174 3.82 -11.96 -9.63
C GLU A 174 2.40 -11.74 -9.09
N THR A 175 2.09 -10.53 -8.61
CA THR A 175 0.73 -10.19 -8.15
C THR A 175 -0.28 -10.24 -9.28
N ILE A 176 0.01 -9.65 -10.44
CA ILE A 176 -0.88 -9.68 -11.60
C ILE A 176 -1.12 -11.13 -12.09
N GLN A 177 -0.09 -11.97 -12.07
CA GLN A 177 -0.24 -13.38 -12.45
C GLN A 177 -1.11 -14.14 -11.45
N ALA A 178 -0.93 -13.92 -10.15
CA ALA A 178 -1.74 -14.52 -9.11
C ALA A 178 -3.20 -14.04 -9.17
N GLU A 179 -3.44 -12.74 -9.40
CA GLU A 179 -4.76 -12.15 -9.59
C GLU A 179 -5.48 -12.79 -10.77
N LYS A 180 -4.83 -12.88 -11.94
CA LYS A 180 -5.41 -13.54 -13.12
C LYS A 180 -5.76 -15.01 -12.87
N LEU A 181 -4.90 -15.75 -12.17
CA LEU A 181 -5.19 -17.14 -11.83
C LEU A 181 -6.43 -17.26 -10.94
N LEU A 182 -6.59 -16.37 -9.97
CA LEU A 182 -7.76 -16.33 -9.10
C LEU A 182 -9.02 -15.89 -9.86
N GLU A 183 -8.91 -14.92 -10.77
CA GLU A 183 -10.00 -14.52 -11.68
C GLU A 183 -10.47 -15.68 -12.55
N ASP A 184 -9.54 -16.41 -13.18
CA ASP A 184 -9.86 -17.59 -14.00
C ASP A 184 -10.55 -18.69 -13.17
N GLN A 185 -10.10 -18.92 -11.93
CA GLN A 185 -10.74 -19.88 -11.02
C GLN A 185 -12.14 -19.44 -10.61
N LEU A 186 -12.33 -18.15 -10.32
CA LEU A 186 -13.65 -17.60 -9.99
C LEU A 186 -14.61 -17.72 -11.18
N GLU A 187 -14.16 -17.43 -12.41
CA GLU A 187 -14.96 -17.62 -13.61
C GLU A 187 -15.35 -19.09 -13.83
N LEU A 188 -14.41 -20.02 -13.62
CA LEU A 188 -14.68 -21.45 -13.74
C LEU A 188 -15.73 -21.90 -12.71
N LEU A 189 -15.56 -21.53 -11.45
CA LEU A 189 -16.50 -21.85 -10.38
C LEU A 189 -17.88 -21.24 -10.64
N GLN A 190 -17.94 -20.01 -11.14
CA GLN A 190 -19.21 -19.38 -11.53
C GLN A 190 -19.90 -20.11 -12.68
N LYS A 191 -19.15 -20.60 -13.67
CA LYS A 191 -19.70 -21.42 -14.76
C LYS A 191 -20.26 -22.74 -14.22
N GLN A 192 -19.48 -23.43 -13.38
CA GLN A 192 -19.91 -24.68 -12.73
C GLN A 192 -21.17 -24.49 -11.89
N LEU A 193 -21.23 -23.43 -11.09
CA LEU A 193 -22.41 -23.13 -10.26
C LEU A 193 -23.66 -22.86 -11.12
N LYS A 194 -23.52 -22.15 -12.24
CA LYS A 194 -24.63 -21.90 -13.18
C LYS A 194 -25.11 -23.19 -13.83
N ASP A 195 -24.18 -24.05 -14.25
CA ASP A 195 -24.51 -25.35 -14.83
C ASP A 195 -25.20 -26.26 -13.81
N GLU A 196 -24.70 -26.31 -12.57
CA GLU A 196 -25.30 -27.08 -11.47
C GLU A 196 -26.70 -26.57 -11.13
N ALA A 197 -26.89 -25.24 -11.04
CA ALA A 197 -28.21 -24.64 -10.84
C ALA A 197 -29.20 -24.98 -11.96
N ARG A 198 -28.75 -24.94 -13.23
CA ARG A 198 -29.60 -25.32 -14.37
C ARG A 198 -29.98 -26.79 -14.31
N VAL A 199 -29.02 -27.70 -14.10
CA VAL A 199 -29.28 -29.14 -14.02
C VAL A 199 -30.20 -29.47 -12.84
N HIS A 200 -30.02 -28.77 -11.71
CA HIS A 200 -30.89 -28.90 -10.56
C HIS A 200 -32.33 -28.49 -10.90
N GLU A 201 -32.53 -27.33 -11.52
CA GLU A 201 -33.87 -26.85 -11.95
C GLU A 201 -34.53 -27.83 -12.95
N GLU A 202 -33.76 -28.35 -13.91
CA GLU A 202 -34.24 -29.36 -14.86
C GLU A 202 -34.64 -30.66 -14.15
N SER A 203 -33.86 -31.09 -13.17
CA SER A 203 -34.13 -32.29 -12.37
C SER A 203 -35.38 -32.12 -11.50
N GLU A 204 -35.54 -30.96 -10.86
CA GLU A 204 -36.73 -30.63 -10.08
C GLU A 204 -37.99 -30.64 -10.96
N LYS A 205 -37.95 -29.98 -12.13
CA LYS A 205 -39.06 -30.00 -13.09
C LYS A 205 -39.40 -31.41 -13.54
N PHE A 206 -38.39 -32.23 -13.84
CA PHE A 206 -38.60 -33.63 -14.22
C PHE A 206 -39.32 -34.42 -13.11
N LEU A 207 -38.85 -34.29 -11.87
CA LEU A 207 -39.45 -34.97 -10.72
C LEU A 207 -40.86 -34.47 -10.42
N GLN A 208 -41.11 -33.17 -10.53
CA GLN A 208 -42.45 -32.58 -10.39
C GLN A 208 -43.41 -33.14 -11.44
N ASN A 209 -43.02 -33.16 -12.71
CA ASN A 209 -43.84 -33.73 -13.79
C ASN A 209 -44.16 -35.22 -13.56
N GLN A 210 -43.19 -36.00 -13.08
CA GLN A 210 -43.41 -37.42 -12.72
C GLN A 210 -44.37 -37.56 -11.53
N HIS A 211 -44.21 -36.73 -10.50
CA HIS A 211 -45.09 -36.72 -9.34
C HIS A 211 -46.53 -36.39 -9.74
N GLU A 212 -46.73 -35.34 -10.54
CA GLU A 212 -48.04 -34.95 -11.06
C GLU A 212 -48.68 -36.06 -11.90
N GLY A 213 -47.91 -36.70 -12.78
CA GLY A 213 -48.38 -37.83 -13.59
C GLY A 213 -48.85 -39.02 -12.75
N LEU A 214 -48.06 -39.41 -11.74
CA LEU A 214 -48.42 -40.47 -10.80
C LEU A 214 -49.63 -40.09 -9.94
N GLN A 215 -49.73 -38.83 -9.53
CA GLN A 215 -50.85 -38.32 -8.74
C GLN A 215 -52.15 -38.36 -9.55
N LEU A 216 -52.11 -37.99 -10.84
CA LEU A 216 -53.26 -38.10 -11.73
C LEU A 216 -53.70 -39.55 -11.92
N GLN A 217 -52.74 -40.46 -12.14
CA GLN A 217 -53.05 -41.90 -12.22
C GLN A 217 -53.70 -42.38 -10.93
N LEU A 218 -53.14 -42.03 -9.77
CA LEU A 218 -53.70 -42.40 -8.47
C LEU A 218 -55.15 -41.92 -8.33
N GLN A 219 -55.44 -40.68 -8.72
CA GLN A 219 -56.81 -40.13 -8.71
C GLN A 219 -57.74 -40.92 -9.62
N GLN A 220 -57.32 -41.23 -10.85
CA GLN A 220 -58.10 -42.05 -11.77
C GLN A 220 -58.41 -43.44 -11.18
N TRP A 221 -57.42 -44.09 -10.56
CA TRP A 221 -57.62 -45.38 -9.89
C TRP A 221 -58.57 -45.27 -8.70
N GLN A 222 -58.46 -44.20 -7.90
CA GLN A 222 -59.37 -43.94 -6.79
C GLN A 222 -60.81 -43.72 -7.26
N GLU A 223 -61.03 -42.91 -8.29
CA GLU A 223 -62.36 -42.67 -8.85
C GLU A 223 -62.96 -43.95 -9.43
N HIS A 224 -62.18 -44.71 -10.20
CA HIS A 224 -62.65 -45.96 -10.79
C HIS A 224 -63.02 -47.00 -9.72
N THR A 225 -62.17 -47.15 -8.69
CA THR A 225 -62.46 -48.08 -7.58
C THR A 225 -63.67 -47.65 -6.76
N GLN A 226 -63.88 -46.34 -6.55
CA GLN A 226 -65.09 -45.81 -5.91
C GLN A 226 -66.35 -46.10 -6.75
N GLN A 227 -66.31 -45.87 -8.06
CA GLN A 227 -67.42 -46.19 -8.96
C GLN A 227 -67.76 -47.67 -8.92
N MET A 228 -66.74 -48.54 -9.06
CA MET A 228 -66.92 -49.99 -8.95
C MET A 228 -67.51 -50.42 -7.61
N LEU A 229 -67.10 -49.79 -6.51
CA LEU A 229 -67.64 -50.06 -5.18
C LEU A 229 -69.12 -49.65 -5.10
N GLN A 230 -69.48 -48.46 -5.61
CA GLN A 230 -70.85 -47.98 -5.67
C GLN A 230 -71.74 -48.90 -6.53
N GLU A 231 -71.27 -49.35 -7.69
CA GLU A 231 -71.99 -50.30 -8.53
C GLU A 231 -72.22 -51.63 -7.81
N LYS A 232 -71.21 -52.15 -7.10
CA LYS A 232 -71.34 -53.38 -6.33
C LYS A 232 -72.30 -53.23 -5.15
N GLU A 233 -72.27 -52.10 -4.46
CA GLU A 233 -73.22 -51.77 -3.40
C GLU A 233 -74.65 -51.68 -3.94
N GLN A 234 -74.86 -51.03 -5.09
CA GLN A 234 -76.16 -50.99 -5.76
C GLN A 234 -76.65 -52.38 -6.18
N GLN A 235 -75.77 -53.22 -6.75
CA GLN A 235 -76.09 -54.62 -7.10
C GLN A 235 -76.50 -55.41 -5.86
N LEU A 236 -75.77 -55.26 -4.76
CA LEU A 236 -76.05 -55.91 -3.49
C LEU A 236 -77.41 -55.46 -2.93
N ASN A 237 -77.66 -54.15 -2.92
CA ASN A 237 -78.93 -53.55 -2.48
C ASN A 237 -80.11 -54.05 -3.33
N HIS A 238 -79.95 -54.15 -4.65
CA HIS A 238 -80.98 -54.70 -5.54
C HIS A 238 -81.32 -56.15 -5.21
N VAL A 239 -80.30 -56.98 -4.97
CA VAL A 239 -80.49 -58.38 -4.56
C VAL A 239 -81.16 -58.46 -3.19
N HIS A 240 -80.78 -57.61 -2.24
CA HIS A 240 -81.44 -57.52 -0.94
C HIS A 240 -82.91 -57.14 -1.08
N CYS A 241 -83.25 -56.08 -1.82
CA CYS A 241 -84.64 -55.69 -2.07
C CYS A 241 -85.46 -56.83 -2.69
N LYS A 242 -84.93 -57.49 -3.73
CA LYS A 242 -85.58 -58.67 -4.34
C LYS A 242 -85.80 -59.80 -3.35
N ARG A 243 -84.79 -60.09 -2.51
CA ARG A 243 -84.88 -61.11 -1.47
C ARG A 243 -85.97 -60.76 -0.45
N THR A 244 -86.03 -59.51 0.00
CA THR A 244 -87.04 -59.03 0.95
C THR A 244 -88.46 -59.15 0.37
N VAL A 245 -88.69 -58.66 -0.85
CA VAL A 245 -90.01 -58.78 -1.52
C VAL A 245 -90.43 -60.24 -1.72
N ASN A 246 -89.48 -61.11 -2.11
CA ASN A 246 -89.77 -62.54 -2.23
C ASN A 246 -90.12 -63.18 -0.88
N LEU A 247 -89.43 -62.78 0.20
CA LEU A 247 -89.71 -63.25 1.56
C LEU A 247 -91.11 -62.80 2.01
N GLU A 248 -91.48 -61.54 1.78
CA GLU A 248 -92.82 -61.00 2.06
C GLU A 248 -93.89 -61.79 1.31
N LYS A 249 -93.73 -62.01 0.00
CA LYS A 249 -94.66 -62.80 -0.80
C LYS A 249 -94.81 -64.24 -0.28
N LEU A 250 -93.71 -64.89 0.10
CA LEU A 250 -93.77 -66.23 0.71
C LEU A 250 -94.50 -66.22 2.05
N SER A 251 -94.29 -65.19 2.88
CA SER A 251 -95.00 -65.02 4.15
C SER A 251 -96.50 -64.81 3.95
N GLU A 252 -96.91 -64.03 2.94
CA GLU A 252 -98.30 -63.82 2.57
C GLU A 252 -98.96 -65.10 2.06
N MET A 253 -98.27 -65.86 1.20
CA MET A 253 -98.77 -67.14 0.72
C MET A 253 -98.95 -68.13 1.89
N ARG A 254 -97.98 -68.20 2.81
CA ARG A 254 -98.10 -69.00 4.04
C ARG A 254 -99.31 -68.56 4.87
N ARG A 255 -99.55 -67.26 5.01
CA ARG A 255 -100.74 -66.73 5.70
C ARG A 255 -102.04 -67.16 5.01
N LYS A 256 -102.11 -67.06 3.68
CA LYS A 256 -103.28 -67.50 2.89
C LYS A 256 -103.53 -69.00 3.01
N PHE A 257 -102.49 -69.83 2.96
CA PHE A 257 -102.63 -71.29 3.17
C PHE A 257 -103.19 -71.60 4.55
N LYS A 258 -102.66 -70.98 5.62
CA LYS A 258 -103.21 -71.15 6.97
C LYS A 258 -104.68 -70.75 7.06
N GLN A 259 -105.09 -69.66 6.41
CA GLN A 259 -106.49 -69.23 6.36
C GLN A 259 -107.38 -70.24 5.63
N MET A 260 -106.93 -70.77 4.48
CA MET A 260 -107.69 -71.80 3.74
C MET A 260 -107.78 -73.11 4.52
N GLU A 261 -106.70 -73.53 5.18
CA GLU A 261 -106.69 -74.70 6.06
C GLU A 261 -107.68 -74.52 7.20
N GLN A 262 -107.70 -73.34 7.82
CA GLN A 262 -108.65 -73.01 8.88
C GLN A 262 -110.09 -73.08 8.38
N VAL A 263 -110.42 -72.47 7.24
CA VAL A 263 -111.77 -72.57 6.64
C VAL A 263 -112.14 -74.01 6.31
N ALA A 264 -111.20 -74.82 5.81
CA ALA A 264 -111.46 -76.23 5.52
C ALA A 264 -111.68 -77.06 6.79
N MET A 265 -111.00 -76.73 7.89
CA MET A 265 -111.25 -77.32 9.21
C MET A 265 -112.62 -76.91 9.74
N GLU A 266 -112.97 -75.62 9.65
CA GLU A 266 -114.28 -75.09 10.04
C GLU A 266 -115.42 -75.75 9.24
N ASP A 267 -115.31 -75.87 7.92
CA ASP A 267 -116.32 -76.56 7.07
C ASP A 267 -116.45 -78.05 7.42
N ARG A 268 -115.34 -78.74 7.75
CA ARG A 268 -115.38 -80.13 8.23
C ARG A 268 -116.10 -80.25 9.57
N GLU A 269 -115.80 -79.36 10.52
CA GLU A 269 -116.47 -79.32 11.82
C GLU A 269 -117.96 -79.01 11.68
N GLU A 270 -118.34 -78.07 10.80
CA GLU A 270 -119.73 -77.74 10.50
C GLU A 270 -120.47 -78.93 9.87
N GLN A 271 -119.85 -79.62 8.91
CA GLN A 271 -120.41 -80.84 8.33
C GLN A 271 -120.57 -81.95 9.36
N GLU A 272 -119.63 -82.10 10.28
CA GLU A 272 -119.74 -83.04 11.40
C GLU A 272 -120.88 -82.68 12.34
N LYS A 273 -121.01 -81.41 12.75
CA LYS A 273 -122.14 -80.92 13.54
C LYS A 273 -123.47 -81.15 12.82
N LEU A 274 -123.53 -80.90 11.51
CA LEU A 274 -124.74 -81.14 10.72
C LEU A 274 -125.08 -82.63 10.65
N ARG A 275 -124.07 -83.50 10.49
CA ARG A 275 -124.26 -84.97 10.55
C ARG A 275 -124.77 -85.42 11.92
N GLN A 276 -124.24 -84.86 13.00
CA GLN A 276 -124.70 -85.12 14.37
C GLN A 276 -126.15 -84.67 14.55
N GLN A 277 -126.49 -83.44 14.17
CA GLN A 277 -127.87 -82.94 14.21
C GLN A 277 -128.83 -83.80 13.38
N GLN A 278 -128.42 -84.26 12.20
CA GLN A 278 -129.23 -85.19 11.40
C GLN A 278 -129.36 -86.57 12.08
N ALA A 279 -128.35 -87.05 12.78
CA ALA A 279 -128.42 -88.30 13.54
C ALA A 279 -129.35 -88.14 14.76
N GLU A 280 -129.25 -87.02 15.46
CA GLU A 280 -130.16 -86.63 16.56
C GLU A 280 -131.60 -86.50 16.07
N ALA A 281 -131.84 -85.80 14.96
CA ALA A 281 -133.17 -85.68 14.35
C ALA A 281 -133.72 -87.05 13.93
N ARG A 282 -132.87 -87.93 13.37
CA ARG A 282 -133.24 -89.32 13.05
C ARG A 282 -133.54 -90.14 14.29
N ALA A 283 -132.74 -90.01 15.35
CA ALA A 283 -132.95 -90.69 16.63
C ALA A 283 -134.24 -90.19 17.30
N ALA A 284 -134.47 -88.88 17.33
CA ALA A 284 -135.71 -88.26 17.77
C ALA A 284 -136.90 -88.76 16.95
N THR A 285 -136.78 -88.85 15.62
CA THR A 285 -137.83 -89.42 14.75
C THR A 285 -138.10 -90.88 15.09
N LYS A 286 -137.06 -91.70 15.31
CA LYS A 286 -137.20 -93.11 15.73
C LYS A 286 -137.85 -93.21 17.11
N LEU A 287 -137.46 -92.38 18.08
CA LEU A 287 -138.06 -92.29 19.41
C LEU A 287 -139.53 -91.88 19.31
N GLN A 288 -139.85 -90.86 18.51
CA GLN A 288 -141.23 -90.45 18.28
C GLN A 288 -142.04 -91.53 17.57
N ALA A 289 -141.48 -92.24 16.58
CA ALA A 289 -142.15 -93.34 15.90
C ALA A 289 -142.34 -94.55 16.83
N TRP A 290 -141.35 -94.88 17.67
CA TRP A 290 -141.46 -95.89 18.70
C TRP A 290 -142.52 -95.52 19.74
N TRP A 291 -142.53 -94.28 20.21
CA TRP A 291 -143.54 -93.76 21.14
C TRP A 291 -144.93 -93.80 20.51
N ARG A 292 -145.11 -93.34 19.27
CA ARG A 292 -146.38 -93.46 18.53
C ARG A 292 -146.80 -94.93 18.39
N GLY A 293 -145.89 -95.82 18.03
CA GLY A 293 -146.16 -97.26 17.96
C GLY A 293 -146.45 -97.89 19.34
N CYS A 294 -145.84 -97.39 20.41
CA CYS A 294 -146.08 -97.79 21.79
C CYS A 294 -147.46 -97.30 22.27
N MET A 295 -147.82 -96.04 22.00
CA MET A 295 -149.17 -95.50 22.23
C MET A 295 -150.23 -96.37 21.54
N VAL A 296 -149.97 -96.83 20.31
CA VAL A 296 -150.87 -97.72 19.57
C VAL A 296 -150.94 -99.12 20.19
N ARG A 297 -149.80 -99.73 20.56
CA ARG A 297 -149.75 -101.11 21.09
C ARG A 297 -150.21 -101.25 22.54
N ARG A 298 -150.04 -100.20 23.37
CA ARG A 298 -150.53 -100.16 24.76
C ARG A 298 -151.93 -99.57 24.90
N GLY A 299 -152.58 -99.21 23.78
CA GLY A 299 -153.98 -98.73 23.77
C GLY A 299 -154.19 -97.34 24.38
N LEU A 300 -153.15 -96.52 24.52
CA LEU A 300 -153.19 -95.21 25.18
C LEU A 300 -153.44 -94.05 24.19
N GLY A 301 -154.17 -94.30 23.09
CA GLY A 301 -154.54 -93.28 22.11
C GLY A 301 -155.71 -93.68 21.21
N SER A 302 -156.58 -92.72 20.89
CA SER A 302 -157.77 -92.90 20.04
C SER A 302 -157.39 -93.19 18.58
N PHE A 303 -157.62 -94.41 18.10
CA PHE A 303 -157.36 -94.80 16.71
C PHE A 303 -158.64 -94.69 15.86
N LYS A 304 -158.72 -93.70 14.97
CA LYS A 304 -159.77 -93.59 13.93
C LYS A 304 -159.19 -93.95 12.56
N LYS A 305 -159.92 -94.77 11.79
CA LYS A 305 -159.71 -95.03 10.35
C LYS A 305 -160.71 -94.19 9.51
N ALA A 306 -160.33 -93.97 8.23
CA ALA A 306 -161.05 -93.36 7.09
C ALA A 306 -160.82 -91.83 6.91
N GLU A 307 -160.56 -91.24 5.72
CA GLU A 307 -160.93 -91.58 4.33
C GLU A 307 -159.92 -91.12 3.24
N GLU A 308 -160.11 -91.69 2.03
CA GLU A 308 -159.49 -91.41 0.73
C GLU A 308 -160.12 -90.22 -0.03
N ASP A 309 -159.35 -89.55 -0.90
CA ASP A 309 -159.73 -89.12 -2.27
C ASP A 309 -158.60 -88.28 -2.91
N LYS A 310 -158.43 -88.10 -4.23
CA LYS A 310 -158.41 -88.98 -5.42
C LYS A 310 -157.74 -88.15 -6.57
N LYS A 311 -157.03 -88.85 -7.46
CA LYS A 311 -156.86 -88.64 -8.94
C LYS A 311 -156.12 -87.45 -9.58
N GLY A 312 -155.27 -87.83 -10.57
CA GLY A 312 -155.00 -87.14 -11.86
C GLY A 312 -153.51 -86.95 -12.20
N LYS A 313 -152.77 -87.83 -12.89
CA LYS A 313 -152.72 -88.31 -14.30
C LYS A 313 -152.05 -87.36 -15.33
N LYS A 314 -150.93 -87.87 -15.89
CA LYS A 314 -150.38 -87.79 -17.29
C LYS A 314 -149.23 -86.82 -17.67
N LYS A 315 -148.09 -87.47 -18.01
CA LYS A 315 -147.31 -87.48 -19.28
C LYS A 315 -146.42 -86.29 -19.72
N LYS A 316 -145.13 -86.65 -19.89
CA LYS A 316 -144.28 -86.62 -21.11
C LYS A 316 -143.37 -85.40 -21.41
N ASP A 317 -142.11 -85.75 -21.68
CA ASP A 317 -141.14 -85.21 -22.67
C ASP A 317 -140.33 -83.91 -22.39
N GLY A 318 -139.01 -84.01 -22.65
CA GLY A 318 -138.33 -83.05 -23.52
C GLY A 318 -137.40 -81.95 -22.95
N LYS A 319 -136.09 -82.22 -23.00
CA LYS A 319 -135.05 -81.48 -23.78
C LYS A 319 -134.68 -80.00 -23.46
N LYS A 320 -133.38 -79.82 -23.13
CA LYS A 320 -132.40 -78.76 -23.53
C LYS A 320 -132.57 -77.27 -23.15
N LYS A 321 -131.43 -76.75 -22.62
CA LYS A 321 -130.63 -75.55 -23.00
C LYS A 321 -130.80 -74.20 -22.25
N LYS A 322 -129.62 -73.76 -21.76
CA LYS A 322 -128.93 -72.44 -21.94
C LYS A 322 -129.09 -71.32 -20.89
N LYS A 323 -127.91 -70.92 -20.38
CA LYS A 323 -127.35 -69.56 -20.19
C LYS A 323 -128.21 -68.52 -19.46
N LYS A 324 -127.66 -68.02 -18.34
CA LYS A 324 -126.90 -66.76 -18.38
C LYS A 324 -125.69 -66.86 -17.46
#